data_AF-A0A2X3KB55-F1
#
_entry.id   AF-A0A2X3KB55-F1
#
_cell.length_a   1.000
_cell.length_b   1.000
_cell.length_c   1.000
_cell.angle_alpha   90.00
_cell.angle_beta   90.00
_cell.angle_gamma   90.00
#
_symmetry.space_group_name_H-M   'P 1'
#
loop_
_entity.id
_entity.type
_entity.pdbx_description
1 polymer ?
#
loop_
_entity_poly.entity_id
_entity_poly.type
_entity_poly.pdbx_seq_one_letter_code
_entity_poly.pdbx_strand_id
1 'polypeptide(L)'
;MTGPSKDNTPMFVKGANFDKYAGQDIVSNASCTTNCLAPLAKVINDNFGIIEGLMTTVHATTATQKTVDGPSHKDWRGGRGASQNIIPSSTRCC
;
A
#
# COMPACT_ATOMS: atom_id res chain seq x y z
N MET A 1 -1.73 -2.23 14.22
CA MET A 1 -2.00 -1.05 13.34
C MET A 1 -2.67 -1.51 12.06
N THR A 2 -3.69 -0.80 11.58
CA THR A 2 -4.46 -1.12 10.35
C THR A 2 -3.92 -0.45 9.08
N GLY A 3 -2.72 0.14 9.16
CA GLY A 3 -2.00 0.76 8.06
C GLY A 3 -0.49 0.59 8.23
N PRO A 4 0.31 0.99 7.23
CA PRO A 4 1.76 0.84 7.28
C PRO A 4 2.35 1.63 8.45
N SER A 5 3.32 1.03 9.13
CA SER A 5 4.11 1.68 10.17
C SER A 5 4.96 2.81 9.57
N LYS A 6 5.22 3.85 10.37
CA LYS A 6 6.14 4.94 10.00
C LYS A 6 7.54 4.74 10.60
N ASP A 7 7.67 3.78 11.50
CA ASP A 7 8.85 3.39 12.24
C ASP A 7 9.20 1.92 11.93
N ASN A 8 10.11 1.35 12.73
CA ASN A 8 10.56 -0.03 12.56
C ASN A 8 9.57 -1.08 13.12
N THR A 9 8.31 -0.71 13.38
CA THR A 9 7.28 -1.67 13.82
C THR A 9 7.10 -2.74 12.74
N PRO A 10 7.19 -4.04 13.10
CA PRO A 10 7.16 -5.12 12.11
C PRO A 10 5.81 -5.19 11.40
N MET A 11 5.89 -5.36 10.07
CA MET A 11 4.73 -5.53 9.20
C MET A 11 4.54 -7.00 8.84
N PHE A 12 3.30 -7.47 8.98
CA PHE A 12 2.93 -8.84 8.64
C PHE A 12 1.83 -8.84 7.59
N VAL A 13 2.00 -9.68 6.57
CA VAL A 13 1.04 -9.89 5.48
C VAL A 13 0.73 -11.38 5.39
N LYS A 14 -0.56 -11.70 5.41
CA LYS A 14 -1.02 -13.09 5.38
C LYS A 14 -0.67 -13.70 4.03
N GLY A 15 -0.04 -14.88 4.04
CA GLY A 15 0.45 -15.55 2.83
C GLY A 15 1.80 -15.03 2.32
N ALA A 16 2.44 -14.09 3.02
CA ALA A 16 3.81 -13.66 2.72
C ALA A 16 4.79 -13.96 3.85
N ASN A 17 4.52 -13.48 5.08
CA ASN A 17 5.46 -13.56 6.21
C ASN A 17 4.81 -13.70 7.59
N PHE A 18 3.56 -14.19 7.67
CA PHE A 18 2.86 -14.39 8.95
C PHE A 18 3.56 -15.39 9.89
N ASP A 19 4.32 -16.32 9.33
CA ASP A 19 5.16 -17.30 10.03
C ASP A 19 6.35 -16.67 10.77
N LYS A 20 6.75 -15.44 10.42
CA LYS A 20 7.87 -14.73 11.06
C LYS A 20 7.46 -13.98 12.34
N TYR A 21 6.19 -14.09 12.74
CA TYR A 21 5.71 -13.48 13.97
C TYR A 21 6.36 -14.18 15.18
N ALA A 22 6.96 -13.39 16.08
CA ALA A 22 7.75 -13.88 17.21
C ALA A 22 7.20 -13.41 18.56
N GLY A 23 5.92 -13.04 18.63
CA GLY A 23 5.27 -12.58 19.85
C GLY A 23 5.39 -11.07 20.11
N GLN A 24 5.58 -10.26 19.06
CA GLN A 24 5.66 -8.80 19.21
C GLN A 24 4.31 -8.20 19.63
N ASP A 25 4.29 -7.39 20.70
CA ASP A 25 3.07 -6.77 21.21
C ASP A 25 2.47 -5.73 20.25
N ILE A 26 3.31 -5.10 19.42
CA ILE A 26 2.90 -4.09 18.45
C ILE A 26 3.26 -4.56 17.04
N VAL A 27 2.24 -4.69 16.20
CA VAL A 27 2.37 -5.13 14.81
C VAL A 27 1.58 -4.24 13.86
N SER A 28 2.03 -4.15 12.60
CA SER A 28 1.30 -3.51 11.51
C SER A 28 0.82 -4.54 10.49
N ASN A 29 -0.42 -4.39 10.01
CA ASN A 29 -0.98 -5.24 8.96
C ASN A 29 -0.70 -4.69 7.54
N ALA A 30 0.38 -3.90 7.40
CA ALA A 30 0.75 -3.21 6.16
C ALA A 30 -0.42 -2.39 5.56
N SER A 31 -0.46 -2.27 4.23
CA SER A 31 -1.54 -1.58 3.50
C SER A 31 -2.38 -2.57 2.68
N CYS A 32 -3.55 -2.15 2.20
CA CYS A 32 -4.39 -2.95 1.30
C CYS A 32 -3.65 -3.35 0.01
N THR A 33 -2.88 -2.44 -0.59
CA THR A 33 -2.10 -2.72 -1.81
C THR A 33 -0.95 -3.68 -1.52
N THR A 34 -0.24 -3.54 -0.39
CA THR A 34 0.82 -4.49 0.01
C THR A 34 0.27 -5.89 0.23
N ASN A 35 -0.90 -6.02 0.86
CA ASN A 35 -1.56 -7.30 1.05
C ASN A 35 -2.00 -7.96 -0.28
N CYS A 36 -2.29 -7.17 -1.31
CA CYS A 36 -2.59 -7.69 -2.64
C CYS A 36 -1.33 -8.13 -3.40
N LEU A 37 -0.27 -7.31 -3.36
CA LEU A 37 0.95 -7.55 -4.13
C LEU A 37 1.83 -8.65 -3.55
N ALA A 38 2.02 -8.68 -2.22
CA ALA A 38 3.03 -9.55 -1.60
C ALA A 38 2.77 -11.05 -1.79
N PRO A 39 1.53 -11.58 -1.67
CA PRO A 39 1.27 -13.00 -1.94
C PRO A 39 1.52 -13.36 -3.41
N LEU A 40 1.13 -12.49 -4.35
CA LEU A 40 1.36 -12.70 -5.78
C LEU A 40 2.87 -12.69 -6.08
N ALA A 41 3.59 -11.68 -5.60
CA ALA A 41 5.03 -11.56 -5.78
C ALA A 41 5.76 -12.76 -5.17
N LYS A 42 5.34 -13.24 -4.00
CA LYS A 42 5.92 -14.43 -3.37
C LYS A 42 5.77 -15.67 -4.25
N VAL A 43 4.56 -15.98 -4.73
CA VAL A 43 4.33 -17.16 -5.57
C VAL A 43 5.15 -17.08 -6.86
N ILE A 44 5.17 -15.93 -7.52
CA ILE A 44 5.93 -15.76 -8.77
C ILE A 44 7.43 -15.85 -8.51
N ASN A 45 7.93 -15.22 -7.43
CA ASN A 45 9.34 -15.26 -7.10
C ASN A 45 9.82 -16.67 -6.71
N ASP A 46 9.03 -17.41 -5.93
CA ASP A 46 9.40 -18.75 -5.48
C ASP A 46 9.45 -19.75 -6.65
N ASN A 47 8.64 -19.55 -7.71
CA ASN A 47 8.59 -20.46 -8.87
C ASN A 47 9.49 -20.03 -10.04
N PHE A 48 9.62 -18.72 -10.28
CA PHE A 48 10.23 -18.19 -11.51
C PHE A 48 11.41 -17.24 -11.26
N GLY A 49 11.55 -16.73 -10.04
CA GLY A 49 12.54 -15.71 -9.68
C GLY A 49 12.20 -14.33 -10.25
N ILE A 50 11.99 -13.34 -9.38
CA ILE A 50 11.80 -11.94 -9.80
C ILE A 50 13.15 -11.22 -9.66
N ILE A 51 13.71 -10.73 -10.77
CA ILE A 51 14.94 -9.92 -10.78
C ILE A 51 14.61 -8.46 -10.43
N GLU A 52 13.61 -7.90 -11.09
CA GLU A 52 13.09 -6.55 -10.86
C GLU A 52 11.60 -6.49 -11.21
N GLY A 53 10.87 -5.51 -10.66
CA GLY A 53 9.44 -5.36 -10.90
C GLY A 53 8.95 -3.94 -10.67
N LEU A 54 8.08 -3.47 -11.56
CA LEU A 54 7.32 -2.24 -11.41
C LEU A 54 5.84 -2.59 -11.32
N MET A 55 5.11 -1.88 -10.48
CA MET A 55 3.69 -2.11 -10.30
C MET A 55 2.90 -0.80 -10.31
N THR A 56 1.69 -0.88 -10.84
CA THR A 56 0.71 0.20 -10.86
C THR A 56 -0.59 -0.36 -10.30
N THR A 57 -1.25 0.40 -9.43
CA THR A 57 -2.59 0.04 -8.93
C THR A 57 -3.60 1.07 -9.40
N VAL A 58 -4.73 0.61 -9.93
CA VAL A 58 -5.92 1.44 -10.11
C VAL A 58 -6.68 1.40 -8.79
N HIS A 59 -6.51 2.45 -8.00
CA HIS A 59 -7.08 2.52 -6.66
C HIS A 59 -8.41 3.30 -6.67
N ALA A 60 -9.41 2.79 -5.95
CA ALA A 60 -10.67 3.48 -5.78
C ALA A 60 -10.52 4.75 -4.94
N THR A 61 -11.45 5.69 -5.10
CA THR A 61 -11.49 6.92 -4.30
C THR A 61 -11.55 6.60 -2.81
N THR A 62 -10.72 7.28 -2.02
CA THR A 62 -10.64 7.12 -0.55
C THR A 62 -11.06 8.39 0.17
N ALA A 63 -11.31 8.28 1.48
CA ALA A 63 -11.76 9.39 2.32
C ALA A 63 -10.75 10.56 2.44
N THR A 64 -9.47 10.36 2.09
CA THR A 64 -8.47 11.43 2.12
C THR A 64 -8.58 12.38 0.92
N GLN A 65 -9.23 11.94 -0.16
CA GLN A 65 -9.45 12.76 -1.36
C GLN A 65 -10.63 13.72 -1.16
N LYS A 66 -10.76 14.71 -2.05
CA LYS A 66 -11.76 15.78 -1.95
C LYS A 66 -12.85 15.62 -3.01
N THR A 67 -14.08 15.97 -2.67
CA THR A 67 -15.22 15.89 -3.59
C THR A 67 -15.10 16.90 -4.73
N VAL A 68 -14.62 18.10 -4.41
CA VAL A 68 -14.28 19.19 -5.33
C VAL A 68 -12.87 19.69 -5.03
N ASP A 69 -12.30 20.51 -5.92
CA ASP A 69 -10.97 21.08 -5.74
C ASP A 69 -10.85 21.81 -4.38
N GLY A 70 -9.88 21.41 -3.57
CA GLY A 70 -9.70 21.91 -2.21
C GLY A 70 -8.26 21.82 -1.69
N PRO A 71 -7.98 22.44 -0.54
CA PRO A 71 -6.63 22.52 -0.01
C PRO A 71 -6.10 21.14 0.40
N SER A 72 -4.94 20.78 -0.13
CA SER A 72 -4.20 19.56 0.20
C SER A 72 -2.69 19.84 0.11
N HIS A 73 -2.15 20.53 1.12
CA HIS A 73 -0.76 21.03 1.09
C HIS A 73 0.31 19.94 0.96
N LYS A 74 0.01 18.71 1.41
CA LYS A 74 0.93 17.57 1.37
C LYS A 74 0.83 16.74 0.08
N ASP A 75 -0.27 16.87 -0.66
CA ASP A 75 -0.51 16.21 -1.94
C ASP A 75 -1.43 17.07 -2.78
N TRP A 76 -0.84 17.90 -3.65
CA TRP A 76 -1.59 18.85 -4.48
C TRP A 76 -2.50 18.14 -5.48
N ARG A 77 -2.11 16.95 -5.95
CA ARG A 77 -2.91 16.18 -6.92
C ARG A 77 -4.12 15.56 -6.22
N GLY A 78 -3.95 15.04 -5.00
CA GLY A 78 -5.04 14.53 -4.17
C GLY A 78 -6.06 15.58 -3.70
N GLY A 79 -5.72 16.88 -3.81
CA GLY A 79 -6.64 17.98 -3.55
C GLY A 79 -7.64 18.26 -4.68
N ARG A 80 -7.43 17.68 -5.87
CA ARG A 80 -8.35 17.84 -7.00
C ARG A 80 -9.62 17.01 -6.81
N GLY A 81 -10.73 17.42 -7.44
CA GLY A 81 -12.02 16.74 -7.36
C GLY A 81 -11.93 15.27 -7.78
N ALA A 82 -12.17 14.36 -6.85
CA ALA A 82 -11.91 12.93 -7.02
C ALA A 82 -12.83 12.24 -8.04
N SER A 83 -14.07 12.72 -8.20
CA SER A 83 -15.02 12.16 -9.17
C SER A 83 -14.81 12.66 -10.59
N GLN A 84 -13.95 13.67 -10.77
CA GLN A 84 -13.76 14.38 -12.05
C GLN A 84 -12.40 14.10 -12.68
N ASN A 85 -11.46 13.53 -11.93
CA ASN A 85 -10.06 13.43 -12.34
C ASN A 85 -9.52 12.01 -12.17
N ILE A 86 -8.67 11.58 -13.10
CA ILE A 86 -7.71 10.50 -12.86
C ILE A 86 -6.52 11.12 -12.14
N ILE A 87 -6.31 10.74 -10.87
CA ILE A 87 -5.31 11.37 -9.99
C ILE A 87 -4.10 10.44 -9.82
N PRO A 88 -2.93 10.75 -10.40
CA PRO A 88 -1.72 9.99 -10.13
C PRO A 88 -1.22 10.25 -8.72
N SER A 89 -0.91 9.19 -7.97
CA SER A 89 -0.42 9.26 -6.59
C SER A 89 0.76 8.32 -6.38
N SER A 90 1.65 8.68 -5.45
CA SER A 90 2.77 7.84 -5.05
C SER A 90 2.33 6.84 -3.98
N THR A 91 2.65 5.56 -4.18
CA THR A 91 2.47 4.53 -3.15
C THR A 91 3.83 3.95 -2.75
N ARG A 92 4.01 3.66 -1.45
CA ARG A 92 5.23 3.05 -0.90
C ARG A 92 5.09 1.54 -0.70
N CYS A 93 4.26 0.90 -1.52
CA CYS A 93 3.96 -0.53 -1.38
C CYS A 93 4.99 -1.45 -2.04
N CYS A 94 5.97 -0.87 -2.74
CA CYS A 94 7.19 -1.53 -3.23
C CYS A 94 8.37 -1.11 -2.37
#